data_AF-A0AAE0V5M2-F1
#
_entry.id   AF-A0AAE0V5M2-F1
#
_cell.length_a   1.000
_cell.length_b   1.000
_cell.length_c   1.000
_cell.angle_alpha   90.00
_cell.angle_beta   90.00
_cell.angle_gamma   90.00
#
_symmetry.space_group_name_H-M   'P 1'
#
loop_
_entity.id
_entity.type
_entity.pdbx_description
1 polymer ?
#
loop_
_entity_poly.entity_id
_entity_poly.type
_entity_poly.pdbx_seq_one_letter_code
_entity_poly.pdbx_strand_id
1 'polypeptide(L)'
;MYERRRTVVRYAVGQTEEFKVEVGLQQGSALSPFLFAMVMDQLSEEWEQVEENLERWRFALERRGMKVSRSKTEYMCVNEREGSGTVRLQGEEVKKVQEFKYLGSTVQINGECGKEVKKRVQAGMSRFRGYAFREGDIVSFGLRSAISCPNQNCLWPKSVDGFVYVPYTISPLYDNMDRITIEMGMLDISSSTCVKFVPRTHQADFVDIQPRFGCWSFLGRVGGPQPLSLQTPGCMWSGVASHELMHVLGFVHEQSRSDRDHYVNILWENIIEGQKHNFKKYETNNLNTVYDYDSVMHYGRYAFSEDGLPTIIPKPDPNIPIGQRDGLSQLDIHKINLLYECGV
;
A
#
# COMPACT_ATOMS: atom_id res chain seq x y z
N MET A 1 -25.70 -13.05 18.79
CA MET A 1 -26.42 -11.81 19.14
C MET A 1 -27.59 -11.50 18.20
N TYR A 2 -27.54 -11.88 16.92
CA TYR A 2 -28.59 -11.60 15.93
C TYR A 2 -29.38 -12.84 15.46
N GLU A 3 -29.14 -14.00 16.07
CA GLU A 3 -29.81 -15.25 15.69
C GLU A 3 -31.33 -15.13 15.88
N ARG A 4 -32.09 -15.44 14.82
CA ARG A 4 -33.57 -15.30 14.73
C ARG A 4 -34.13 -13.86 14.81
N ARG A 5 -33.32 -12.81 14.64
CA ARG A 5 -33.82 -11.44 14.53
C ARG A 5 -34.21 -11.12 13.08
N ARG A 6 -35.43 -10.61 12.88
CA ARG A 6 -35.94 -10.09 11.60
C ARG A 6 -36.13 -8.58 11.71
N THR A 7 -35.99 -7.87 10.59
CA THR A 7 -36.21 -6.43 10.50
C THR A 7 -36.88 -6.04 9.19
N VAL A 8 -37.43 -4.83 9.14
CA VAL A 8 -37.99 -4.19 7.93
C VAL A 8 -37.30 -2.84 7.71
N VAL A 9 -37.20 -2.38 6.47
CA VAL A 9 -36.81 -1.00 6.16
C VAL A 9 -38.08 -0.19 5.96
N ARG A 10 -38.19 0.95 6.65
CA ARG A 10 -39.29 1.92 6.45
C ARG A 10 -38.83 3.00 5.49
N TYR A 11 -39.62 3.27 4.45
CA TYR A 11 -39.37 4.31 3.45
C TYR A 11 -40.67 5.08 3.15
N ALA A 12 -40.58 6.15 2.36
CA ALA A 12 -41.64 7.16 2.23
C ALA A 12 -43.01 6.61 1.79
N VAL A 13 -43.06 5.48 1.09
CA VAL A 13 -44.30 4.86 0.58
C VAL A 13 -44.68 3.55 1.29
N GLY A 14 -43.97 3.14 2.34
CA GLY A 14 -44.31 1.93 3.09
C GLY A 14 -43.15 1.25 3.83
N GLN A 15 -43.36 -0.01 4.19
CA GLN A 15 -42.33 -0.89 4.76
C GLN A 15 -41.96 -1.95 3.74
N THR A 16 -40.70 -2.39 3.73
CA THR A 16 -40.26 -3.54 2.94
C THR A 16 -40.76 -4.83 3.55
N GLU A 17 -40.62 -5.94 2.83
CA GLU A 17 -40.76 -7.28 3.42
C GLU A 17 -39.72 -7.50 4.52
N GLU A 18 -40.07 -8.36 5.48
CA GLU A 18 -39.20 -8.73 6.59
C GLU A 18 -38.04 -9.61 6.13
N PHE A 19 -36.81 -9.18 6.42
CA PHE A 19 -35.59 -9.95 6.17
C PHE A 19 -34.82 -10.24 7.46
N LYS A 20 -33.98 -11.29 7.41
CA LYS A 20 -33.22 -11.79 8.55
C LYS A 20 -31.92 -11.00 8.73
N VAL A 21 -31.60 -10.65 9.97
CA VAL A 21 -30.34 -9.96 10.31
C VAL A 21 -29.29 -11.02 10.64
N GLU A 22 -28.36 -11.25 9.72
CA GLU A 22 -27.33 -12.29 9.88
C GLU A 22 -26.00 -11.74 10.42
N VAL A 23 -25.73 -10.46 10.18
CA VAL A 23 -24.49 -9.78 10.57
C VAL A 23 -24.85 -8.41 11.16
N GLY A 24 -24.21 -8.04 12.27
CA GLY A 24 -24.26 -6.69 12.81
C GLY A 24 -22.95 -5.95 12.60
N LEU A 25 -22.98 -4.62 12.67
CA LEU A 25 -21.77 -3.81 12.61
C LEU A 25 -20.88 -4.09 13.82
N GLN A 26 -19.70 -4.66 13.59
CA GLN A 26 -18.71 -4.85 14.64
C GLN A 26 -18.04 -3.51 15.00
N GLN A 27 -17.74 -3.33 16.29
CA GLN A 27 -16.92 -2.21 16.76
C GLN A 27 -15.55 -2.29 16.08
N GLY A 28 -15.15 -1.24 15.36
CA GLY A 28 -13.92 -1.22 14.55
C GLY A 28 -14.10 -1.54 13.07
N SER A 29 -15.30 -1.92 12.62
CA SER A 29 -15.62 -2.01 11.19
C SER A 29 -15.52 -0.61 10.54
N ALA A 30 -14.87 -0.54 9.39
CA ALA A 30 -14.74 0.68 8.60
C ALA A 30 -16.10 1.21 8.10
N LEU A 31 -17.13 0.35 8.02
CA LEU A 31 -18.47 0.71 7.57
C LEU A 31 -19.34 1.30 8.70
N SER A 32 -19.00 1.10 9.97
CA SER A 32 -19.81 1.61 11.09
C SER A 32 -19.88 3.15 11.14
N PRO A 33 -18.75 3.87 11.00
CA PRO A 33 -18.78 5.33 10.87
C PRO A 33 -19.59 5.81 9.67
N PHE A 34 -19.50 5.10 8.53
CA PHE A 34 -20.17 5.48 7.30
C PHE A 34 -21.70 5.33 7.41
N LEU A 35 -22.18 4.19 7.90
CA LEU A 35 -23.61 3.94 8.09
C LEU A 35 -24.21 4.87 9.14
N PHE A 36 -23.46 5.21 10.19
CA PHE A 36 -23.88 6.23 11.14
C PHE A 36 -23.95 7.62 10.50
N ALA A 37 -22.94 7.99 9.70
CA ALA A 37 -22.93 9.27 8.98
C ALA A 37 -24.12 9.37 8.02
N MET A 38 -24.45 8.31 7.27
CA MET A 38 -25.64 8.26 6.40
C MET A 38 -26.94 8.47 7.18
N VAL A 39 -27.07 7.86 8.36
CA VAL A 39 -28.26 8.04 9.21
C VAL A 39 -28.32 9.46 9.76
N MET A 40 -27.18 10.03 10.20
CA MET A 40 -27.13 11.40 10.70
C MET A 40 -27.40 12.44 9.62
N ASP A 41 -26.91 12.20 8.40
CA ASP A 41 -27.18 13.02 7.22
C ASP A 41 -28.69 13.04 6.91
N GLN A 42 -29.33 11.86 6.88
CA GLN A 42 -30.78 11.73 6.70
C GLN A 42 -31.60 12.40 7.83
N LEU A 43 -31.04 12.50 9.03
CA LEU A 43 -31.70 13.15 10.18
C LEU A 43 -31.42 14.67 10.24
N SER A 44 -30.52 15.18 9.39
CA SER A 44 -29.99 16.55 9.46
C SER A 44 -29.99 17.21 8.07
N GLU A 45 -31.10 17.04 7.33
CA GLU A 45 -31.23 17.54 5.95
C GLU A 45 -31.14 19.08 5.85
N GLU A 46 -31.42 19.81 6.94
CA GLU A 46 -31.39 21.28 7.00
C GLU A 46 -30.45 21.81 8.09
N TRP A 47 -29.76 22.91 7.79
CA TRP A 47 -28.76 23.54 8.68
C TRP A 47 -29.37 24.06 9.99
N GLU A 48 -30.62 24.55 9.95
CA GLU A 48 -31.38 24.98 11.13
C GLU A 48 -31.60 23.84 12.11
N GLN A 49 -31.81 22.62 11.60
CA GLN A 49 -32.02 21.42 12.41
C GLN A 49 -30.72 21.01 13.12
N VAL A 50 -29.57 21.18 12.47
CA VAL A 50 -28.25 20.93 13.06
C VAL A 50 -27.97 21.90 14.20
N GLU A 51 -28.24 23.20 14.00
CA GLU A 51 -28.09 24.22 15.04
C GLU A 51 -29.03 23.97 16.22
N GLU A 52 -30.29 23.65 15.96
CA GLU A 52 -31.26 23.34 17.02
C GLU A 52 -30.83 22.11 17.83
N ASN A 53 -30.37 21.05 17.17
CA ASN A 53 -29.89 19.84 17.83
C ASN A 53 -28.62 20.10 18.66
N LEU A 54 -27.71 20.95 18.17
CA LEU A 54 -26.51 21.34 18.89
C LEU A 54 -26.83 22.13 20.16
N GLU A 55 -27.79 23.06 20.09
CA GLU A 55 -28.28 23.81 21.26
C GLU A 55 -29.01 22.91 22.26
N ARG A 56 -29.89 22.02 21.79
CA ARG A 56 -30.55 21.01 22.64
C ARG A 56 -29.53 20.16 23.37
N TRP A 57 -28.48 19.73 22.68
CA TRP A 57 -27.41 18.94 23.28
C TRP A 57 -26.60 19.75 24.31
N ARG A 58 -26.24 20.99 24.00
CA ARG A 58 -25.57 21.91 24.93
C ARG A 58 -26.38 22.07 26.23
N PHE A 59 -27.67 22.38 26.13
CA PHE A 59 -28.54 22.50 27.31
C PHE A 59 -28.59 21.21 28.13
N ALA A 60 -28.68 20.05 27.49
CA ALA A 60 -28.71 18.76 28.18
C ALA A 60 -27.38 18.43 28.91
N LEU A 61 -26.24 18.85 28.34
CA LEU A 61 -24.92 18.68 28.95
C LEU A 61 -24.71 19.63 30.13
N GLU A 62 -25.11 20.90 29.99
CA GLU A 62 -24.95 21.92 31.04
C GLU A 62 -25.76 21.58 32.29
N ARG A 63 -26.97 21.01 32.14
CA ARG A 63 -27.77 20.52 33.28
C ARG A 63 -27.08 19.40 34.07
N ARG A 64 -26.07 18.76 33.48
CA ARG A 64 -25.25 17.71 34.12
C ARG A 64 -23.84 18.20 34.48
N GLY A 65 -23.61 19.53 34.46
CA GLY A 65 -22.32 20.13 34.79
C GLY A 65 -21.25 20.00 33.70
N MET A 66 -21.61 19.56 32.50
CA MET A 66 -20.69 19.45 31.35
C MET A 66 -20.81 20.67 30.44
N LYS A 67 -19.74 20.99 29.69
CA LYS A 67 -19.73 22.09 28.72
C LYS A 67 -19.26 21.60 27.36
N VAL A 68 -19.87 22.12 26.29
CA VAL A 68 -19.42 21.89 24.92
C VAL A 68 -18.18 22.74 24.65
N SER A 69 -17.12 22.12 24.13
CA SER A 69 -15.85 22.80 23.87
C SER A 69 -15.87 23.48 22.50
N ARG A 70 -15.99 24.80 22.48
CA ARG A 70 -16.03 25.58 21.24
C ARG A 70 -14.87 25.29 20.29
N SER A 71 -13.64 25.22 20.82
CA SER A 71 -12.43 24.94 20.02
C SER A 71 -12.32 23.51 19.51
N LYS A 72 -13.17 22.59 19.98
CA LYS A 72 -13.19 21.17 19.56
C LYS A 72 -14.50 20.80 18.85
N THR A 73 -15.39 21.76 18.62
CA THR A 73 -16.65 21.56 17.90
C THR A 73 -16.45 22.03 16.46
N GLU A 74 -16.68 21.12 15.53
CA GLU A 74 -16.53 21.33 14.09
C GLU A 74 -17.76 20.73 13.40
N TYR A 75 -18.10 21.21 12.21
CA TYR A 75 -19.16 20.61 11.37
C TYR A 75 -18.68 20.39 9.94
N MET A 76 -19.26 19.40 9.26
CA MET A 76 -18.97 19.05 7.87
C MET A 76 -20.29 18.98 7.11
N CYS A 77 -20.34 19.61 5.94
CA CYS A 77 -21.49 19.51 5.02
C CYS A 77 -21.11 18.59 3.88
N VAL A 78 -21.97 17.63 3.54
CA VAL A 78 -21.79 16.73 2.40
C VAL A 78 -22.83 17.12 1.34
N ASN A 79 -22.46 17.14 0.06
CA ASN A 79 -23.36 17.50 -1.06
C ASN A 79 -23.99 18.90 -0.97
N GLU A 80 -23.18 19.92 -0.65
CA GLU A 80 -23.64 21.31 -0.56
C GLU A 80 -24.19 21.84 -1.90
N ARG A 81 -25.44 22.30 -1.91
CA ARG A 81 -26.02 23.08 -3.03
C ARG A 81 -25.72 24.56 -2.79
N GLU A 82 -25.50 25.34 -3.85
CA GLU A 82 -25.23 26.78 -3.76
C GLU A 82 -26.29 27.50 -2.90
N GLY A 83 -25.86 28.20 -1.85
CA GLY A 83 -26.74 28.97 -0.94
C GLY A 83 -26.84 28.46 0.51
N SER A 84 -26.02 27.49 0.93
CA SER A 84 -26.03 26.91 2.28
C SER A 84 -25.59 27.89 3.38
N GLY A 85 -26.33 27.93 4.49
CA GLY A 85 -26.09 28.80 5.65
C GLY A 85 -24.96 28.30 6.57
N THR A 86 -24.61 29.10 7.59
CA THR A 86 -23.56 28.77 8.59
C THR A 86 -24.17 28.21 9.87
N VAL A 87 -23.63 27.11 10.41
CA VAL A 87 -24.06 26.57 11.72
C VAL A 87 -23.47 27.39 12.86
N ARG A 88 -24.30 27.81 13.83
CA ARG A 88 -23.86 28.55 15.01
C ARG A 88 -24.08 27.79 16.31
N LEU A 89 -23.30 28.12 17.32
CA LEU A 89 -23.44 27.65 18.70
C LEU A 89 -23.33 28.87 19.62
N GLN A 90 -24.38 29.16 20.39
CA GLN A 90 -24.47 30.37 21.21
C GLN A 90 -24.27 31.67 20.38
N GLY A 91 -24.71 31.68 19.13
CA GLY A 91 -24.60 32.82 18.21
C GLY A 91 -23.24 32.99 17.54
N GLU A 92 -22.23 32.18 17.87
CA GLU A 92 -20.92 32.17 17.20
C GLU A 92 -20.85 31.05 16.15
N GLU A 93 -20.16 31.31 15.05
CA GLU A 93 -20.00 30.34 13.96
C GLU A 93 -19.11 29.16 14.40
N VAL A 94 -19.58 27.94 14.14
CA VAL A 94 -18.82 26.71 14.34
C VAL A 94 -17.85 26.53 13.17
N LYS A 95 -16.66 25.96 13.40
CA LYS A 95 -15.69 25.75 12.32
C LYS A 95 -16.20 24.70 11.31
N LYS A 96 -16.34 25.09 10.04
CA LYS A 96 -16.59 24.18 8.92
C LYS A 96 -15.31 23.44 8.52
N VAL A 97 -15.40 22.12 8.31
CA VAL A 97 -14.26 21.27 7.89
C VAL A 97 -14.63 20.40 6.69
N GLN A 98 -13.63 20.04 5.89
CA GLN A 98 -13.79 19.13 4.75
C GLN A 98 -13.49 17.66 5.11
N GLU A 99 -12.83 17.44 6.24
CA GLU A 99 -12.59 16.12 6.82
C GLU A 99 -12.63 16.22 8.34
N PHE A 100 -13.11 15.17 9.02
CA PHE A 100 -13.01 15.07 10.47
C PHE A 100 -12.88 13.62 10.94
N LYS A 101 -12.35 13.45 12.16
CA LYS A 101 -12.11 12.14 12.75
C LYS A 101 -13.31 11.72 13.61
N TYR A 102 -14.01 10.68 13.18
CA TYR A 102 -15.16 10.12 13.89
C TYR A 102 -14.90 8.68 14.32
N LEU A 103 -14.99 8.41 15.63
CA LEU A 103 -14.78 7.08 16.23
C LEU A 103 -13.52 6.37 15.72
N GLY A 104 -12.44 7.14 15.51
CA GLY A 104 -11.16 6.62 15.05
C GLY A 104 -10.96 6.56 13.54
N SER A 105 -11.99 6.85 12.74
CA SER A 105 -11.91 6.86 11.26
C SER A 105 -12.04 8.28 10.71
N THR A 106 -11.32 8.59 9.64
CA THR A 106 -11.38 9.86 8.92
C THR A 106 -12.51 9.80 7.90
N VAL A 107 -13.44 10.75 7.97
CA VAL A 107 -14.54 10.91 7.01
C VAL A 107 -14.28 12.18 6.18
N GLN A 108 -14.51 12.13 4.88
CA GLN A 108 -14.31 13.23 3.94
C GLN A 108 -15.61 13.64 3.26
N ILE A 109 -15.70 14.91 2.87
CA ILE A 109 -16.84 15.51 2.15
C ILE A 109 -17.16 14.84 0.81
N ASN A 110 -16.15 14.33 0.11
CA ASN A 110 -16.30 13.65 -1.19
C ASN A 110 -16.64 12.14 -1.04
N GLY A 111 -16.76 11.63 0.19
CA GLY A 111 -17.02 10.21 0.46
C GLY A 111 -15.82 9.29 0.19
N GLU A 112 -14.65 9.82 -0.17
CA GLU A 112 -13.48 9.01 -0.45
C GLU A 112 -12.84 8.45 0.83
N CYS A 113 -12.48 7.18 0.81
CA CYS A 113 -11.78 6.52 1.94
C CYS A 113 -10.26 6.59 1.82
N GLY A 114 -9.72 7.18 0.75
CA GLY A 114 -8.30 7.12 0.39
C GLY A 114 -7.37 7.56 1.51
N LYS A 115 -7.64 8.70 2.18
CA LYS A 115 -6.77 9.16 3.29
C LYS A 115 -6.88 8.30 4.55
N GLU A 116 -8.04 7.70 4.84
CA GLU A 116 -8.20 6.78 5.97
C GLU A 116 -7.40 5.50 5.72
N VAL A 117 -7.48 4.95 4.51
CA VAL A 117 -6.67 3.81 4.09
C VAL A 117 -5.19 4.17 4.18
N LYS A 118 -4.75 5.31 3.62
CA LYS A 118 -3.36 5.80 3.72
C LYS A 118 -2.89 5.93 5.18
N LYS A 119 -3.68 6.52 6.07
CA LYS A 119 -3.36 6.63 7.51
C LYS A 119 -3.25 5.28 8.19
N ARG A 120 -4.14 4.33 7.89
CA ARG A 120 -4.09 2.97 8.46
C ARG A 120 -2.88 2.19 7.93
N VAL A 121 -2.55 2.33 6.65
CA VAL A 121 -1.33 1.79 6.05
C VAL A 121 -0.11 2.36 6.77
N GLN A 122 -0.03 3.68 6.94
CA GLN A 122 1.08 4.34 7.65
C GLN A 122 1.16 3.95 9.14
N ALA A 123 0.02 3.80 9.81
CA ALA A 123 -0.02 3.34 11.20
C ALA A 123 0.39 1.85 11.30
N GLY A 124 0.01 1.02 10.33
CA GLY A 124 0.51 -0.34 10.16
C GLY A 124 2.03 -0.37 10.00
N MET A 125 2.56 0.47 9.11
CA MET A 125 4.00 0.67 8.90
C MET A 125 4.71 1.14 10.18
N SER A 126 4.08 2.00 10.99
CA SER A 126 4.65 2.47 12.26
C SER A 126 4.81 1.37 13.33
N ARG A 127 4.09 0.24 13.20
CA ARG A 127 4.27 -0.94 14.06
C ARG A 127 5.47 -1.79 13.67
N PHE A 128 6.08 -1.57 12.49
CA PHE A 128 7.33 -2.22 12.06
C PHE A 128 8.56 -1.55 12.67
N ARG A 129 8.56 -1.27 13.99
CA ARG A 129 9.73 -0.77 14.73
C ARG A 129 10.90 -1.74 14.53
N GLY A 130 11.75 -1.48 13.53
CA GLY A 130 12.94 -2.28 13.23
C GLY A 130 13.45 -2.18 11.79
N TYR A 131 12.57 -1.96 10.80
CA TYR A 131 12.96 -1.91 9.39
C TYR A 131 12.72 -0.52 8.79
N ALA A 132 13.77 0.07 8.25
CA ALA A 132 13.67 1.25 7.38
C ALA A 132 13.48 0.75 5.95
N PHE A 133 12.51 1.32 5.24
CA PHE A 133 12.28 1.00 3.83
C PHE A 133 12.89 2.08 2.94
N ARG A 134 13.46 1.63 1.83
CA ARG A 134 13.93 2.43 0.70
C ARG A 134 13.08 2.06 -0.49
N GLU A 135 12.72 3.03 -1.32
CA GLU A 135 11.91 2.76 -2.52
C GLU A 135 10.63 1.97 -2.16
N GLY A 136 9.99 2.27 -1.03
CA GLY A 136 8.73 1.65 -0.62
C GLY A 136 8.79 0.20 -0.11
N ASP A 137 9.61 -0.66 -0.69
CA ASP A 137 9.59 -2.13 -0.52
C ASP A 137 10.99 -2.78 -0.35
N ILE A 138 12.08 -1.99 -0.38
CA ILE A 138 13.43 -2.51 -0.11
C ILE A 138 13.83 -2.24 1.33
N VAL A 139 14.05 -3.28 2.12
CA VAL A 139 14.52 -3.15 3.50
C VAL A 139 15.98 -2.68 3.54
N SER A 140 16.24 -1.60 4.28
CA SER A 140 17.56 -1.01 4.49
C SER A 140 18.01 -1.19 5.95
N PHE A 141 19.16 -1.83 6.17
CA PHE A 141 19.83 -1.82 7.48
C PHE A 141 20.73 -0.58 7.62
N GLY A 142 20.70 0.08 8.78
CA GLY A 142 21.46 1.30 9.08
C GLY A 142 22.99 1.17 9.11
N LEU A 143 23.56 0.03 8.74
CA LEU A 143 25.02 -0.20 8.72
C LEU A 143 25.57 -0.75 7.39
N ARG A 144 24.70 -1.17 6.45
CA ARG A 144 25.11 -1.64 5.13
C ARG A 144 24.07 -1.21 4.11
N SER A 145 24.19 0.03 3.64
CA SER A 145 23.52 0.43 2.40
C SER A 145 24.11 -0.39 1.27
N ALA A 146 23.47 -1.50 0.92
CA ALA A 146 23.72 -2.19 -0.34
C ALA A 146 23.22 -1.28 -1.48
N ILE A 147 24.02 -0.25 -1.77
CA ILE A 147 23.98 0.51 -3.02
C ILE A 147 25.19 0.05 -3.84
N SER A 148 26.32 -0.15 -3.16
CA SER A 148 27.48 -0.88 -3.64
C SER A 148 27.53 -2.23 -2.92
N CYS A 149 27.88 -3.28 -3.66
CA CYS A 149 28.18 -4.60 -3.14
C CYS A 149 29.69 -4.83 -3.24
N PRO A 150 30.49 -4.32 -2.29
CA PRO A 150 31.92 -4.45 -2.38
C PRO A 150 32.25 -5.95 -2.31
N ASN A 151 32.93 -6.45 -3.35
CA ASN A 151 33.40 -7.84 -3.47
C ASN A 151 32.32 -8.92 -3.69
N GLN A 152 31.18 -8.61 -4.32
CA GLN A 152 30.11 -9.59 -4.66
C GLN A 152 29.51 -10.37 -3.46
N ASN A 153 29.85 -10.02 -2.22
CA ASN A 153 29.39 -10.74 -1.03
C ASN A 153 27.87 -10.65 -0.77
N CYS A 154 27.17 -9.76 -1.45
CA CYS A 154 25.72 -9.63 -1.43
C CYS A 154 25.01 -10.51 -2.47
N LEU A 155 25.73 -11.18 -3.36
CA LEU A 155 25.12 -12.08 -4.34
C LEU A 155 24.96 -13.48 -3.72
N TRP A 156 23.99 -14.22 -4.23
CA TRP A 156 23.88 -15.65 -3.93
C TRP A 156 25.04 -16.41 -4.58
N PRO A 157 25.70 -17.33 -3.86
CA PRO A 157 26.87 -18.00 -4.38
C PRO A 157 26.50 -18.93 -5.54
N LYS A 158 27.31 -18.90 -6.59
CA LYS A 158 27.23 -19.85 -7.69
C LYS A 158 27.88 -21.17 -7.28
N SER A 159 27.16 -22.26 -7.53
CA SER A 159 27.61 -23.63 -7.29
C SER A 159 28.51 -24.11 -8.44
N VAL A 160 29.27 -25.18 -8.17
CA VAL A 160 30.25 -25.78 -9.10
C VAL A 160 29.61 -26.35 -10.38
N ASP A 161 28.32 -26.65 -10.33
CA ASP A 161 27.50 -27.09 -11.47
C ASP A 161 27.00 -25.92 -12.34
N GLY A 162 27.37 -24.68 -12.00
CA GLY A 162 27.01 -23.48 -12.74
C GLY A 162 25.66 -22.89 -12.36
N PHE A 163 24.91 -23.49 -11.43
CA PHE A 163 23.64 -22.97 -10.93
C PHE A 163 23.81 -22.10 -9.69
N VAL A 164 22.84 -21.23 -9.44
CA VAL A 164 22.75 -20.39 -8.23
C VAL A 164 21.55 -20.85 -7.44
N TYR A 165 21.78 -21.53 -6.32
CA TYR A 165 20.70 -22.05 -5.49
C TYR A 165 20.31 -21.03 -4.43
N VAL A 166 19.04 -20.62 -4.42
CA VAL A 166 18.45 -19.72 -3.42
C VAL A 166 17.52 -20.55 -2.52
N PRO A 167 17.96 -20.93 -1.31
CA PRO A 167 17.14 -21.71 -0.40
C PRO A 167 15.97 -20.88 0.15
N TYR A 168 14.78 -21.46 0.28
CA TYR A 168 13.61 -20.77 0.81
C TYR A 168 12.76 -21.60 1.77
N THR A 169 11.97 -20.92 2.61
CA THR A 169 10.86 -21.50 3.36
C THR A 169 9.58 -20.70 3.09
N ILE A 170 8.43 -21.39 2.97
CA ILE A 170 7.12 -20.73 2.82
C ILE A 170 6.29 -20.96 4.09
N SER A 171 5.85 -19.86 4.70
CA SER A 171 5.02 -19.86 5.89
C SER A 171 3.80 -20.79 5.76
N PRO A 172 3.47 -21.60 6.78
CA PRO A 172 2.25 -22.43 6.77
C PRO A 172 0.95 -21.61 6.78
N LEU A 173 1.04 -20.28 6.94
CA LEU A 173 -0.08 -19.36 6.88
C LEU A 173 -0.59 -19.10 5.47
N TYR A 174 0.21 -19.38 4.43
CA TYR A 174 -0.25 -19.34 3.04
C TYR A 174 -1.05 -20.58 2.70
N ASP A 175 -2.19 -20.39 2.04
CA ASP A 175 -2.98 -21.48 1.49
C ASP A 175 -2.33 -22.10 0.24
N ASN A 176 -2.99 -23.09 -0.36
CA ASN A 176 -2.45 -23.79 -1.52
C ASN A 176 -2.38 -22.90 -2.78
N MET A 177 -3.31 -21.97 -2.96
CA MET A 177 -3.32 -21.07 -4.13
C MET A 177 -2.24 -20.00 -4.00
N ASP A 178 -2.06 -19.46 -2.80
CA ASP A 178 -0.97 -18.54 -2.47
C ASP A 178 0.39 -19.20 -2.75
N ARG A 179 0.57 -20.46 -2.29
CA ARG A 179 1.78 -21.25 -2.54
C ARG A 179 2.07 -21.43 -4.02
N ILE A 180 1.07 -21.84 -4.80
CA ILE A 180 1.20 -21.99 -6.26
C ILE A 180 1.62 -20.67 -6.90
N THR A 181 1.04 -19.55 -6.48
CA THR A 181 1.36 -18.22 -7.04
C THR A 181 2.81 -17.80 -6.73
N ILE A 182 3.28 -18.07 -5.51
CA ILE A 182 4.67 -17.83 -5.10
C ILE A 182 5.63 -18.70 -5.93
N GLU A 183 5.30 -19.99 -6.08
CA GLU A 183 6.10 -20.94 -6.86
C GLU A 183 6.12 -20.60 -8.36
N MET A 184 5.03 -20.04 -8.91
CA MET A 184 5.01 -19.51 -10.27
C MET A 184 6.00 -18.35 -10.45
N GLY A 185 6.06 -17.39 -9.50
CA GLY A 185 7.05 -16.32 -9.57
C GLY A 185 8.51 -16.83 -9.48
N MET A 186 8.74 -17.89 -8.69
CA MET A 186 10.04 -18.58 -8.67
C MET A 186 10.37 -19.24 -10.02
N LEU A 187 9.36 -19.82 -10.67
CA LEU A 187 9.49 -20.49 -11.96
C LEU A 187 9.77 -19.51 -13.10
N ASP A 188 9.16 -18.32 -13.09
CA ASP A 188 9.41 -17.27 -14.08
C ASP A 188 10.91 -16.95 -14.19
N ILE A 189 11.58 -16.84 -13.03
CA ILE A 189 13.04 -16.63 -12.98
C ILE A 189 13.79 -17.91 -13.33
N SER A 190 13.42 -19.04 -12.71
CA SER A 190 14.19 -20.29 -12.78
C SER A 190 14.16 -20.93 -14.17
N SER A 191 13.14 -20.69 -14.98
CA SER A 191 12.96 -21.29 -16.30
C SER A 191 13.99 -20.79 -17.33
N SER A 192 14.42 -19.54 -17.21
CA SER A 192 15.23 -18.84 -18.22
C SER A 192 16.59 -18.36 -17.70
N THR A 193 16.96 -18.80 -16.49
CA THR A 193 18.23 -18.44 -15.84
C THR A 193 18.87 -19.64 -15.13
N CYS A 194 20.12 -19.45 -14.69
CA CYS A 194 20.82 -20.40 -13.83
C CYS A 194 20.43 -20.29 -12.34
N VAL A 195 19.53 -19.38 -11.97
CA VAL A 195 19.00 -19.27 -10.60
C VAL A 195 17.96 -20.37 -10.38
N LYS A 196 18.02 -21.04 -9.23
CA LYS A 196 17.06 -22.08 -8.81
C LYS A 196 16.63 -21.84 -7.37
N PHE A 197 15.34 -21.64 -7.17
CA PHE A 197 14.76 -21.61 -5.83
C PHE A 197 14.55 -23.04 -5.32
N VAL A 198 15.11 -23.35 -4.15
CA VAL A 198 15.07 -24.71 -3.59
C VAL A 198 14.52 -24.71 -2.17
N PRO A 199 13.68 -25.68 -1.78
CA PRO A 199 13.26 -25.82 -0.40
C PRO A 199 14.47 -25.94 0.52
N ARG A 200 14.52 -25.08 1.54
CA ARG A 200 15.61 -25.08 2.51
C ARG A 200 15.62 -26.40 3.29
N THR A 201 16.81 -26.90 3.56
CA THR A 201 17.04 -27.99 4.51
C THR A 201 17.90 -27.51 5.68
N HIS A 202 19.19 -27.24 5.44
CA HIS A 202 20.18 -26.90 6.47
C HIS A 202 20.99 -25.63 6.16
N GLN A 203 20.72 -24.98 5.03
CA GLN A 203 21.45 -23.77 4.61
C GLN A 203 21.27 -22.65 5.64
N ALA A 204 22.38 -21.96 5.96
CA ALA A 204 22.39 -20.85 6.92
C ALA A 204 21.71 -19.60 6.34
N ASP A 205 22.00 -19.30 5.08
CA ASP A 205 21.41 -18.19 4.33
C ASP A 205 20.20 -18.71 3.53
N PHE A 206 19.03 -18.08 3.73
CA PHE A 206 17.81 -18.48 3.04
C PHE A 206 16.74 -17.38 3.12
N VAL A 207 15.80 -17.44 2.19
CA VAL A 207 14.64 -16.54 2.14
C VAL A 207 13.49 -17.11 2.97
N ASP A 208 13.00 -16.35 3.94
CA ASP A 208 11.85 -16.72 4.76
C ASP A 208 10.58 -15.99 4.29
N ILE A 209 9.76 -16.66 3.48
CA ILE A 209 8.59 -16.06 2.83
C ILE A 209 7.40 -16.06 3.79
N GLN A 210 6.90 -14.87 4.13
CA GLN A 210 5.91 -14.65 5.20
C GLN A 210 4.79 -13.70 4.76
N PRO A 211 3.52 -13.93 5.13
CA PRO A 211 2.41 -13.04 4.79
C PRO A 211 2.35 -11.86 5.77
N ARG A 212 3.40 -11.05 5.81
CA ARG A 212 3.42 -9.81 6.62
C ARG A 212 2.67 -8.71 5.85
N PHE A 213 2.52 -7.56 6.48
CA PHE A 213 1.88 -6.41 5.82
C PHE A 213 2.84 -5.80 4.77
N GLY A 214 2.32 -5.56 3.56
CA GLY A 214 3.05 -5.11 2.38
C GLY A 214 3.74 -6.23 1.59
N CYS A 215 4.16 -5.88 0.38
CA CYS A 215 5.11 -6.64 -0.42
C CYS A 215 6.48 -5.96 -0.23
N TRP A 216 7.50 -6.72 0.17
CA TRP A 216 8.84 -6.17 0.37
C TRP A 216 9.88 -7.27 0.56
N SER A 217 11.13 -6.92 0.30
CA SER A 217 12.28 -7.83 0.40
C SER A 217 13.56 -7.11 0.82
N PHE A 218 14.58 -7.91 1.15
CA PHE A 218 15.94 -7.42 1.25
C PHE A 218 16.59 -7.36 -0.13
N LEU A 219 17.56 -6.47 -0.29
CA LEU A 219 18.35 -6.40 -1.52
C LEU A 219 19.54 -7.36 -1.46
N GLY A 220 19.52 -8.40 -2.29
CA GLY A 220 20.56 -9.42 -2.35
C GLY A 220 20.52 -10.38 -1.15
N ARG A 221 21.58 -11.17 -1.03
CA ARG A 221 21.88 -12.03 0.12
C ARG A 221 22.46 -11.19 1.26
N VAL A 222 21.75 -11.17 2.40
CA VAL A 222 22.17 -10.38 3.58
C VAL A 222 22.87 -11.21 4.67
N GLY A 223 22.82 -12.54 4.56
CA GLY A 223 23.37 -13.49 5.52
C GLY A 223 22.35 -13.88 6.60
N GLY A 224 22.24 -15.18 6.87
CA GLY A 224 21.23 -15.75 7.77
C GLY A 224 19.82 -15.79 7.16
N PRO A 225 18.79 -16.00 8.00
CA PRO A 225 17.38 -15.89 7.58
C PRO A 225 17.06 -14.45 7.14
N GLN A 226 16.59 -14.28 5.90
CA GLN A 226 16.10 -12.99 5.41
C GLN A 226 14.60 -13.05 5.10
N PRO A 227 13.74 -12.35 5.87
CA PRO A 227 12.32 -12.28 5.58
C PRO A 227 12.01 -11.64 4.22
N LEU A 228 11.12 -12.26 3.46
CA LEU A 228 10.45 -11.69 2.30
C LEU A 228 8.96 -11.65 2.60
N SER A 229 8.32 -10.50 2.42
CA SER A 229 6.89 -10.34 2.67
C SER A 229 6.10 -10.40 1.37
N LEU A 230 5.11 -11.28 1.32
CA LEU A 230 4.06 -11.25 0.31
C LEU A 230 2.71 -11.27 1.02
N GLN A 231 2.17 -10.11 1.34
CA GLN A 231 0.87 -10.00 1.99
C GLN A 231 -0.22 -10.74 1.19
N THR A 232 -0.94 -11.67 1.80
CA THR A 232 -2.16 -12.24 1.21
C THR A 232 -3.39 -11.39 1.60
N PRO A 233 -4.30 -11.07 0.66
CA PRO A 233 -4.25 -11.37 -0.78
C PRO A 233 -3.50 -10.32 -1.62
N GLY A 234 -3.05 -9.21 -1.03
CA GLY A 234 -2.59 -8.02 -1.77
C GLY A 234 -1.38 -8.20 -2.70
N CYS A 235 -0.51 -9.17 -2.42
CA CYS A 235 0.71 -9.47 -3.18
C CYS A 235 0.61 -10.80 -3.95
N MET A 236 -0.56 -11.45 -3.96
CA MET A 236 -0.74 -12.78 -4.55
C MET A 236 -0.92 -12.73 -6.07
N TRP A 237 0.14 -12.28 -6.74
CA TRP A 237 0.29 -12.23 -8.19
C TRP A 237 1.70 -12.72 -8.53
N SER A 238 1.86 -13.59 -9.54
CA SER A 238 3.16 -14.18 -9.86
C SER A 238 4.20 -13.12 -10.21
N GLY A 239 3.84 -12.09 -10.99
CA GLY A 239 4.77 -10.99 -11.30
C GLY A 239 5.15 -10.12 -10.10
N VAL A 240 4.28 -9.99 -9.09
CA VAL A 240 4.65 -9.36 -7.80
C VAL A 240 5.61 -10.25 -7.01
N ALA A 241 5.39 -11.56 -6.98
CA ALA A 241 6.35 -12.49 -6.38
C ALA A 241 7.71 -12.42 -7.11
N SER A 242 7.72 -12.42 -8.45
CA SER A 242 8.91 -12.26 -9.28
C SER A 242 9.65 -10.95 -8.99
N HIS A 243 8.94 -9.85 -8.80
CA HIS A 243 9.50 -8.55 -8.40
C HIS A 243 10.25 -8.63 -7.06
N GLU A 244 9.61 -9.17 -6.02
CA GLU A 244 10.25 -9.31 -4.70
C GLU A 244 11.44 -10.29 -4.72
N LEU A 245 11.34 -11.33 -5.55
CA LEU A 245 12.44 -12.28 -5.77
C LEU A 245 13.59 -11.66 -6.56
N MET A 246 13.33 -10.72 -7.48
CA MET A 246 14.40 -9.94 -8.12
C MET A 246 15.15 -9.06 -7.10
N HIS A 247 14.46 -8.48 -6.11
CA HIS A 247 15.14 -7.82 -4.99
C HIS A 247 16.05 -8.80 -4.21
N VAL A 248 15.58 -10.02 -3.93
CA VAL A 248 16.41 -11.07 -3.31
C VAL A 248 17.68 -11.35 -4.11
N LEU A 249 17.61 -11.25 -5.43
CA LEU A 249 18.74 -11.45 -6.33
C LEU A 249 19.68 -10.25 -6.44
N GLY A 250 19.29 -9.09 -5.91
CA GLY A 250 20.11 -7.88 -5.86
C GLY A 250 19.69 -6.79 -6.85
N PHE A 251 18.54 -6.90 -7.50
CA PHE A 251 18.05 -5.89 -8.43
C PHE A 251 17.29 -4.79 -7.70
N VAL A 252 17.56 -3.55 -8.09
CA VAL A 252 16.84 -2.35 -7.62
C VAL A 252 15.82 -1.93 -8.67
N HIS A 253 15.01 -0.93 -8.35
CA HIS A 253 14.03 -0.44 -9.31
C HIS A 253 14.64 0.20 -10.56
N GLU A 254 13.96 0.04 -11.70
CA GLU A 254 14.43 0.57 -12.98
C GLU A 254 14.41 2.11 -12.99
N GLN A 255 13.38 2.73 -12.40
CA GLN A 255 13.32 4.19 -12.28
C GLN A 255 14.32 4.77 -11.28
N SER A 256 15.14 3.96 -10.63
CA SER A 256 16.19 4.40 -9.72
C SER A 256 17.57 4.45 -10.38
N ARG A 257 17.69 4.00 -11.64
CA ARG A 257 18.93 4.02 -12.39
C ARG A 257 19.57 5.40 -12.49
N SER A 258 20.90 5.42 -12.53
CA SER A 258 21.71 6.65 -12.66
C SER A 258 21.38 7.44 -13.95
N ASP A 259 21.05 6.73 -15.03
CA ASP A 259 20.77 7.27 -16.37
C ASP A 259 19.29 7.56 -16.65
N ARG A 260 18.38 7.30 -15.69
CA ARG A 260 16.92 7.35 -15.91
C ARG A 260 16.40 8.66 -16.50
N ASP A 261 17.05 9.80 -16.24
CA ASP A 261 16.47 11.12 -16.58
C ASP A 261 16.45 11.37 -18.10
N HIS A 262 17.18 10.55 -18.86
CA HIS A 262 17.07 10.46 -20.33
C HIS A 262 15.77 9.79 -20.79
N TYR A 263 15.16 8.97 -19.93
CA TYR A 263 14.05 8.07 -20.24
C TYR A 263 12.76 8.47 -19.53
N VAL A 264 12.83 9.06 -18.34
CA VAL A 264 11.64 9.48 -17.58
C VAL A 264 11.80 10.88 -17.00
N ASN A 265 10.68 11.57 -16.84
CA ASN A 265 10.54 12.73 -15.98
C ASN A 265 9.87 12.31 -14.68
N ILE A 266 10.44 12.74 -13.55
CA ILE A 266 9.79 12.63 -12.24
C ILE A 266 9.08 13.95 -11.94
N LEU A 267 7.77 13.90 -11.73
CA LEU A 267 6.94 15.04 -11.34
C LEU A 267 6.89 15.12 -9.81
N TRP A 268 7.89 15.80 -9.24
CA TRP A 268 8.13 15.86 -7.79
C TRP A 268 7.00 16.50 -6.99
N GLU A 269 6.27 17.42 -7.62
CA GLU A 269 5.09 18.10 -7.09
C GLU A 269 3.89 17.17 -6.89
N ASN A 270 3.80 16.07 -7.66
CA ASN A 270 2.70 15.11 -7.57
C ASN A 270 2.99 13.97 -6.58
N ILE A 271 4.20 13.92 -6.00
CA ILE A 271 4.62 12.86 -5.06
C ILE A 271 4.25 13.27 -3.63
N ILE A 272 3.59 12.36 -2.91
CA ILE A 272 3.22 12.51 -1.49
C ILE A 272 4.39 13.08 -0.68
N GLU A 273 4.12 14.13 0.09
CA GLU A 273 5.13 14.73 0.97
C GLU A 273 5.71 13.69 1.95
N GLY A 274 7.04 13.63 2.02
CA GLY A 274 7.78 12.58 2.74
C GLY A 274 8.08 11.31 1.93
N GLN A 275 7.46 11.05 0.78
CA GLN A 275 7.74 9.87 -0.08
C GLN A 275 8.70 10.16 -1.25
N LYS A 276 9.11 11.42 -1.43
CA LYS A 276 10.09 11.84 -2.46
C LYS A 276 11.40 11.04 -2.42
N HIS A 277 11.80 10.52 -1.25
CA HIS A 277 13.00 9.72 -1.12
C HIS A 277 12.97 8.41 -1.94
N ASN A 278 11.79 7.87 -2.25
CA ASN A 278 11.63 6.65 -3.08
C ASN A 278 11.95 6.88 -4.56
N PHE A 279 12.09 8.15 -4.99
CA PHE A 279 12.42 8.52 -6.36
C PHE A 279 13.84 9.05 -6.47
N LYS A 280 14.69 8.90 -5.45
CA LYS A 280 16.10 9.29 -5.58
C LYS A 280 16.81 8.35 -6.54
N LYS A 281 17.69 8.90 -7.38
CA LYS A 281 18.60 8.09 -8.20
C LYS A 281 19.69 7.50 -7.33
N TYR A 282 20.20 6.35 -7.75
CA TYR A 282 21.37 5.71 -7.16
C TYR A 282 22.47 5.52 -8.21
N GLU A 283 23.71 5.47 -7.76
CA GLU A 283 24.82 5.02 -8.60
C GLU A 283 24.66 3.51 -8.85
N THR A 284 24.00 3.17 -9.95
CA THR A 284 23.67 1.80 -10.32
C THR A 284 24.70 1.24 -11.30
N ASN A 285 25.07 -0.04 -11.11
CA ASN A 285 25.70 -0.80 -12.18
C ASN A 285 24.60 -1.25 -13.14
N ASN A 286 24.47 -0.55 -14.27
CA ASN A 286 23.45 -0.83 -15.27
C ASN A 286 23.72 -2.11 -16.08
N LEU A 287 24.82 -2.84 -15.78
CA LEU A 287 25.25 -4.06 -16.47
C LEU A 287 25.39 -3.86 -17.99
N ASN A 288 25.69 -2.62 -18.42
CA ASN A 288 25.70 -2.19 -19.82
C ASN A 288 24.39 -2.50 -20.59
N THR A 289 23.25 -2.58 -19.89
CA THR A 289 21.94 -2.77 -20.49
C THR A 289 21.23 -1.44 -20.72
N VAL A 290 20.37 -1.40 -21.74
CA VAL A 290 19.48 -0.25 -21.99
C VAL A 290 18.42 -0.12 -20.89
N TYR A 291 17.80 1.05 -20.80
CA TYR A 291 16.67 1.30 -19.90
C TYR A 291 15.44 0.53 -20.38
N ASP A 292 14.74 -0.13 -19.45
CA ASP A 292 13.62 -0.99 -19.77
C ASP A 292 12.30 -0.50 -19.14
N TYR A 293 11.45 0.13 -19.94
CA TYR A 293 10.12 0.57 -19.50
C TYR A 293 9.20 -0.61 -19.10
N ASP A 294 9.43 -1.78 -19.69
CA ASP A 294 8.63 -2.99 -19.48
C ASP A 294 9.17 -3.85 -18.33
N SER A 295 10.24 -3.42 -17.65
CA SER A 295 10.81 -4.14 -16.52
C SER A 295 9.77 -4.30 -15.41
N VAL A 296 9.71 -5.51 -14.82
CA VAL A 296 8.88 -5.76 -13.64
C VAL A 296 9.36 -4.93 -12.43
N MET A 297 10.60 -4.44 -12.49
CA MET A 297 11.22 -3.55 -11.50
C MET A 297 10.91 -2.07 -11.75
N HIS A 298 10.15 -1.72 -12.78
CA HIS A 298 9.75 -0.32 -12.99
C HIS A 298 8.52 0.02 -12.14
N TYR A 299 8.51 1.21 -11.53
CA TYR A 299 7.30 1.76 -10.92
C TYR A 299 6.23 2.10 -11.94
N GLY A 300 4.97 1.97 -11.52
CA GLY A 300 3.84 2.49 -12.28
C GLY A 300 3.81 4.01 -12.32
N ARG A 301 3.13 4.54 -13.34
CA ARG A 301 2.95 5.97 -13.61
C ARG A 301 2.46 6.79 -12.40
N TYR A 302 1.65 6.19 -11.53
CA TYR A 302 0.98 6.84 -10.40
C TYR A 302 1.57 6.45 -9.03
N ALA A 303 2.76 5.83 -9.01
CA ALA A 303 3.41 5.41 -7.78
C ALA A 303 3.55 6.59 -6.81
N PHE A 304 3.14 6.41 -5.55
CA PHE A 304 3.19 7.43 -4.50
C PHE A 304 2.56 8.78 -4.85
N SER A 305 1.54 8.78 -5.72
CA SER A 305 0.81 9.99 -6.09
C SER A 305 -0.01 10.56 -4.91
N GLU A 306 0.07 11.88 -4.72
CA GLU A 306 -0.68 12.59 -3.69
C GLU A 306 -2.19 12.66 -4.00
N ASP A 307 -2.50 13.04 -5.24
CA ASP A 307 -3.82 13.43 -5.74
C ASP A 307 -4.30 12.59 -6.95
N GLY A 308 -3.59 11.50 -7.27
CA GLY A 308 -3.93 10.62 -8.39
C GLY A 308 -3.34 11.07 -9.73
N LEU A 309 -2.60 12.19 -9.76
CA LEU A 309 -1.85 12.62 -10.94
C LEU A 309 -0.59 11.77 -11.16
N PRO A 310 -0.08 11.66 -12.40
CA PRO A 310 1.11 10.89 -12.69
C PRO A 310 2.35 11.46 -11.96
N THR A 311 3.18 10.59 -11.41
CA THR A 311 4.47 10.93 -10.78
C THR A 311 5.65 10.62 -11.69
N ILE A 312 5.48 9.70 -12.65
CA ILE A 312 6.50 9.33 -13.65
C ILE A 312 5.92 9.48 -15.05
N ILE A 313 6.60 10.22 -15.92
CA ILE A 313 6.24 10.40 -17.33
C ILE A 313 7.39 9.87 -18.21
N PRO A 314 7.15 8.84 -19.04
CA PRO A 314 8.15 8.34 -20.00
C PRO A 314 8.51 9.35 -21.10
N LYS A 315 9.68 9.14 -21.71
CA LYS A 315 10.24 9.88 -22.85
C LYS A 315 10.67 8.93 -23.97
N PRO A 316 10.72 9.40 -25.22
CA PRO A 316 10.18 10.69 -25.68
C PRO A 316 8.65 10.69 -25.75
N ASP A 317 8.01 9.52 -25.73
CA ASP A 317 6.56 9.37 -25.78
C ASP A 317 5.98 9.16 -24.37
N PRO A 318 5.12 10.06 -23.87
CA PRO A 318 4.48 9.93 -22.57
C PRO A 318 3.48 8.77 -22.50
N ASN A 319 3.11 8.11 -23.60
CA ASN A 319 2.14 7.01 -23.62
C ASN A 319 2.78 5.63 -23.47
N ILE A 320 4.11 5.53 -23.41
CA ILE A 320 4.79 4.26 -23.18
C ILE A 320 4.26 3.64 -21.86
N PRO A 321 3.85 2.36 -21.87
CA PRO A 321 3.40 1.68 -20.65
C PRO A 321 4.58 1.45 -19.71
N ILE A 322 4.33 1.64 -18.40
CA ILE A 322 5.32 1.40 -17.33
C ILE A 322 4.62 0.80 -16.11
N GLY A 323 5.34 -0.05 -15.38
CA GLY A 323 4.89 -0.65 -14.13
C GLY A 323 4.01 -1.88 -14.29
N GLN A 324 4.22 -2.65 -15.36
CA GLN A 324 3.59 -3.97 -15.50
C GLN A 324 3.99 -4.90 -14.34
N ARG A 325 3.12 -5.85 -14.02
CA ARG A 325 3.32 -6.91 -13.01
C ARG A 325 2.85 -8.27 -13.53
N ASP A 326 2.88 -8.47 -14.84
CA ASP A 326 2.51 -9.72 -15.50
C ASP A 326 3.64 -10.75 -15.39
N GLY A 327 4.90 -10.31 -15.40
CA GLY A 327 6.07 -11.17 -15.28
C GLY A 327 7.37 -10.44 -15.60
N LEU A 328 8.48 -11.17 -15.68
CA LEU A 328 9.79 -10.62 -16.04
C LEU A 328 9.82 -10.17 -17.50
N SER A 329 10.44 -9.03 -17.77
CA SER A 329 10.79 -8.67 -19.15
C SER A 329 11.96 -9.53 -19.65
N GLN A 330 12.20 -9.53 -20.97
CA GLN A 330 13.38 -10.18 -21.54
C GLN A 330 14.69 -9.55 -21.05
N LEU A 331 14.69 -8.24 -20.78
CA LEU A 331 15.85 -7.54 -20.25
C LEU A 331 16.06 -7.84 -18.76
N ASP A 332 15.01 -8.07 -17.98
CA ASP A 332 15.13 -8.54 -16.59
C ASP A 332 15.84 -9.91 -16.54
N ILE A 333 15.41 -10.86 -17.38
CA ILE A 333 16.04 -12.19 -17.52
C ILE A 333 17.51 -12.04 -17.94
N HIS A 334 17.78 -11.20 -18.95
CA HIS A 334 19.13 -10.95 -19.43
C HIS A 334 20.03 -10.35 -18.34
N LYS A 335 19.53 -9.39 -17.57
CA LYS A 335 20.25 -8.78 -16.44
C LYS A 335 20.59 -9.82 -15.36
N ILE A 336 19.68 -10.75 -15.04
CA ILE A 336 19.95 -11.86 -14.11
C ILE A 336 21.07 -12.75 -14.66
N ASN A 337 21.00 -13.13 -15.93
CA ASN A 337 22.01 -13.97 -16.57
C ASN A 337 23.38 -13.31 -16.63
N LEU A 338 23.45 -12.00 -16.89
CA LEU A 338 24.70 -11.24 -16.82
C LEU A 338 25.26 -11.16 -15.40
N LEU A 339 24.41 -10.85 -14.40
CA LEU A 339 24.86 -10.67 -13.02
C LEU A 339 25.39 -11.95 -12.39
N TYR A 340 24.76 -13.10 -12.70
CA TYR A 340 25.15 -14.41 -12.18
C TYR A 340 25.99 -15.23 -13.18
N GLU A 341 26.40 -14.61 -14.29
CA GLU A 341 27.24 -15.20 -15.35
C GLU A 341 26.69 -16.54 -15.83
N CYS A 342 25.38 -16.67 -16.00
CA CYS A 342 24.77 -17.91 -16.43
C CYS A 342 25.36 -18.34 -17.80
N GLY A 343 25.63 -19.64 -17.97
CA GLY A 343 26.22 -20.17 -19.20
C GLY A 343 25.19 -20.22 -20.32
N VAL A 344 24.83 -19.05 -20.85
CA VAL A 344 23.85 -18.86 -21.94
C VAL A 344 24.55 -18.76 -23.28
#